data_AF-A0A3D1WUF2-F1
#
_entry.id   AF-A0A3D1WUF2-F1
#
_cell.length_a   1.000
_cell.length_b   1.000
_cell.length_c   1.000
_cell.angle_alpha   90.00
_cell.angle_beta   90.00
_cell.angle_gamma   90.00
#
_symmetry.space_group_name_H-M   'P 1'
#
loop_
_entity.id
_entity.type
_entity.pdbx_description
1 polymer ?
#
loop_
_entity_poly.entity_id
_entity_poly.type
_entity_poly.pdbx_seq_one_letter_code
_entity_poly.pdbx_strand_id
1 'polypeptide(L)' 'MDASQIVLTAEGRQKLVEELAWREGDYAKEIVEDIKEARAFGDLSENSEYDAAKDKQAQNAARIAE' A
#
# COMPACT_ATOMS: atom_id res chain seq x y z
N MET A 1 -16.44 9.78 -20.24
CA MET A 1 -16.73 8.98 -19.05
C MET A 1 -17.27 9.95 -18.03
N ASP A 2 -18.57 9.88 -17.72
CA ASP A 2 -19.14 10.68 -16.66
C ASP A 2 -18.41 10.33 -15.37
N ALA A 3 -17.64 11.27 -14.85
CA ALA A 3 -17.13 11.22 -13.49
C ALA A 3 -18.38 11.29 -12.59
N SER A 4 -18.92 10.12 -12.25
CA SER A 4 -19.99 9.98 -11.28
C SER A 4 -19.59 10.80 -10.06
N GLN A 5 -20.36 11.83 -9.78
CA GLN A 5 -20.04 12.80 -8.75
C GLN A 5 -20.02 12.06 -7.39
N ILE A 6 -18.84 11.73 -6.90
CA ILE A 6 -18.69 11.05 -5.59
C ILE A 6 -19.00 12.08 -4.51
N VAL A 7 -20.18 11.95 -3.91
CA VAL A 7 -20.60 12.78 -2.78
C VAL A 7 -20.12 12.11 -1.49
N LEU A 8 -19.21 12.79 -0.79
CA LEU A 8 -18.67 12.33 0.49
C LEU A 8 -19.15 13.25 1.62
N THR A 9 -19.42 12.65 2.79
CA THR A 9 -19.53 13.43 4.03
C THR A 9 -18.16 14.03 4.39
N ALA A 10 -18.14 15.09 5.19
CA ALA A 10 -16.88 15.69 5.65
C ALA A 10 -16.01 14.66 6.40
N GLU A 11 -16.62 13.85 7.26
CA GLU A 11 -15.95 12.77 7.99
C GLU A 11 -15.39 11.70 7.03
N GLY A 12 -16.17 11.27 6.03
CA GLY A 12 -15.73 10.28 5.06
C GLY A 12 -14.54 10.78 4.23
N ARG A 13 -14.56 12.05 3.82
CA ARG A 13 -13.43 12.69 3.14
C ARG A 13 -12.20 12.72 4.02
N GLN A 14 -12.34 13.10 5.29
CA GLN A 14 -11.21 13.19 6.21
C GLN A 14 -10.55 11.82 6.40
N LYS A 15 -11.35 10.77 6.63
CA LYS A 15 -10.85 9.39 6.74
C LYS A 15 -10.08 8.94 5.51
N LEU A 16 -10.56 9.26 4.31
CA LEU A 16 -9.86 8.92 3.05
C LEU A 16 -8.54 9.68 2.90
N VAL A 17 -8.50 10.95 3.29
CA VAL A 17 -7.26 11.74 3.29
C VAL A 17 -6.24 11.20 4.30
N GLU A 18 -6.69 10.85 5.50
CA GLU A 18 -5.84 10.24 6.53
C GLU A 18 -5.33 8.86 6.09
N GLU A 19 -6.19 8.03 5.50
CA GLU A 19 -5.81 6.73 4.94
C GLU A 19 -4.74 6.91 3.84
N LEU A 20 -4.98 7.83 2.89
CA LEU A 20 -4.04 8.09 1.80
C LEU A 20 -2.68 8.55 2.34
N ALA A 21 -2.67 9.51 3.27
CA ALA A 21 -1.44 10.02 3.87
C ALA A 21 -0.65 8.92 4.61
N TRP A 22 -1.33 8.03 5.33
CA TRP A 22 -0.69 6.89 5.98
C TRP A 22 -0.14 5.88 4.98
N ARG A 23 -0.88 5.59 3.90
CA ARG A 23 -0.48 4.65 2.83
C ARG A 23 0.72 5.12 2.03
N GLU A 24 0.80 6.40 1.71
CA GLU A 24 1.92 7.02 1.01
C GLU A 24 3.11 7.27 1.95
N GLY A 25 2.85 7.39 3.25
CA GLY A 25 3.83 7.64 4.29
C GLY A 25 4.35 6.36 4.95
N ASP A 26 3.89 6.13 6.18
CA ASP A 26 4.50 5.14 7.07
C ASP A 26 4.29 3.70 6.58
N TYR A 27 3.13 3.40 5.99
CA TYR A 27 2.88 2.06 5.47
C TYR A 27 3.76 1.72 4.26
N ALA A 28 4.01 2.69 3.37
CA ALA A 28 4.94 2.50 2.27
C ALA A 28 6.38 2.23 2.76
N LYS A 29 6.80 2.89 3.85
CA LYS A 29 8.12 2.64 4.46
C LYS A 29 8.20 1.25 5.07
N GLU A 30 7.15 0.79 5.76
CA GLU A 30 7.06 -0.55 6.32
C GLU A 30 7.25 -1.61 5.23
N ILE A 31 6.51 -1.51 4.12
CA ILE A 31 6.63 -2.43 2.98
C ILE A 31 8.06 -2.44 2.40
N VAL A 32 8.72 -1.29 2.33
CA VAL A 32 10.10 -1.20 1.83
C VAL A 32 11.08 -1.91 2.76
N GLU A 33 10.94 -1.76 4.08
CA GLU A 33 11.78 -2.46 5.04
C GLU A 33 11.50 -3.97 5.05
N ASP A 34 10.23 -4.40 4.94
CA ASP A 34 9.86 -5.82 4.77
C ASP A 34 10.56 -6.44 3.56
N ILE A 35 10.52 -5.76 2.40
CA ILE A 35 11.18 -6.22 1.17
C ILE A 35 12.70 -6.31 1.36
N LYS A 36 13.29 -5.34 2.05
CA LYS A 36 14.74 -5.26 2.29
C LYS A 36 15.19 -6.37 3.24
N GLU A 37 14.43 -6.64 4.29
CA GLU A 37 14.68 -7.75 5.21
C GLU A 37 14.56 -9.08 4.48
N ALA A 38 13.49 -9.30 3.72
CA ALA A 38 13.30 -10.50 2.93
C ALA A 38 14.46 -10.73 1.93
N ARG A 39 14.96 -9.66 1.29
CA ARG A 39 16.15 -9.71 0.40
C ARG A 39 17.44 -10.11 1.09
N ALA A 40 17.56 -9.91 2.41
CA ALA A 40 18.77 -10.27 3.14
C ALA A 40 18.94 -11.80 3.32
N PHE A 41 17.87 -12.58 3.16
CA PHE A 41 17.90 -14.04 3.32
C PHE A 41 18.46 -14.81 2.11
N GLY A 42 18.86 -14.11 1.05
CA GLY A 42 19.63 -14.69 -0.06
C GLY A 42 18.76 -15.25 -1.18
N ASP A 43 18.28 -16.49 -1.05
CA ASP A 43 17.44 -17.10 -2.07
C ASP A 43 16.03 -16.52 -2.02
N LEU A 44 15.68 -15.74 -3.03
CA LEU A 44 14.36 -15.10 -3.14
C LEU A 44 13.31 -16.02 -3.77
N SER A 45 13.72 -17.11 -4.43
CA SER A 45 12.80 -17.96 -5.20
C SER A 45 11.93 -18.86 -4.33
N GLU A 46 12.36 -19.12 -3.09
CA GLU A 46 11.60 -19.86 -2.07
C GLU A 46 11.17 -18.95 -0.90
N ASN A 47 11.45 -17.64 -0.98
CA ASN A 47 11.23 -16.71 0.11
C ASN A 47 9.79 -16.22 0.13
N SER A 48 8.98 -16.87 0.98
CA SER A 48 7.56 -16.56 1.12
C SER A 48 7.33 -15.16 1.69
N GLU A 49 8.25 -14.63 2.50
CA GLU A 49 8.20 -13.28 3.05
C GLU A 49 8.43 -12.21 1.97
N TYR A 50 9.31 -12.48 0.99
CA TYR A 50 9.55 -11.59 -0.14
C TYR A 50 8.30 -11.49 -1.03
N ASP A 51 7.71 -12.63 -1.37
CA ASP A 51 6.48 -12.69 -2.16
C ASP A 51 5.34 -11.96 -1.43
N ALA A 52 5.16 -12.22 -0.14
CA ALA A 52 4.16 -11.52 0.67
C ALA A 52 4.40 -10.00 0.72
N ALA A 53 5.65 -9.55 0.85
CA ALA A 53 5.98 -8.13 0.87
C ALA A 53 5.73 -7.46 -0.50
N LYS A 54 5.97 -8.19 -1.60
CA LYS A 54 5.64 -7.75 -2.96
C LYS A 54 4.13 -7.67 -3.20
N ASP A 55 3.35 -8.60 -2.67
CA ASP A 55 1.90 -8.55 -2.73
C ASP A 55 1.33 -7.38 -1.92
N LYS A 56 1.84 -7.15 -0.69
CA LYS A 56 1.49 -5.96 0.10
C LYS A 56 1.77 -4.68 -0.67
N GLN A 57 2.92 -4.59 -1.35
CA GLN A 57 3.27 -3.44 -2.19
C GLN A 57 2.24 -3.22 -3.30
N ALA A 58 1.87 -4.28 -4.03
CA ALA A 58 0.91 -4.20 -5.12
C ALA A 58 -0.49 -3.79 -4.63
N GLN A 59 -0.95 -4.36 -3.51
CA GLN A 59 -2.23 -4.02 -2.90
C GLN A 59 -2.26 -2.57 -2.41
N ASN A 60 -1.17 -2.08 -1.81
CA ASN A 60 -1.10 -0.68 -1.38
C ASN A 60 -1.17 0.28 -2.58
N ALA A 61 -0.41 -0.01 -3.64
CA ALA A 61 -0.42 0.79 -4.86
C ALA A 61 -1.80 0.79 -5.54
N ALA A 62 -2.48 -0.36 -5.59
CA ALA A 62 -3.82 -0.46 -6.13
C ALA A 62 -4.83 0.39 -5.33
N ARG A 63 -4.73 0.38 -3.99
CA ARG A 63 -5.61 1.17 -3.13
C ARG A 63 -5.35 2.68 -3.20
N ILE A 64 -4.12 3.11 -3.45
CA ILE A 64 -3.79 4.52 -3.68
C ILE A 64 -4.35 5.03 -5.02
N ALA A 65 -4.46 4.15 -6.02
CA ALA A 65 -4.90 4.51 -7.37
C ALA A 65 -6.43 4.48 -7.59
N GLU A 66 -7.18 3.97 -6.62
CA GLU A 66 -8.66 3.92 -6.60
C GLU A 66 -9.28 5.28 -6.25
#